data_AF-A0A949EXT1-F1
#
_entry.id   AF-A0A949EXT1-F1
#
_cell.length_a   1.000
_cell.length_b   1.000
_cell.length_c   1.000
_cell.angle_alpha   90.00
_cell.angle_beta   90.00
_cell.angle_gamma   90.00
#
_symmetry.space_group_name_H-M   'P 1'
#
loop_
_entity.id
_entity.type
_entity.pdbx_description
1 polymer ?
#
loop_
_entity_poly.entity_id
_entity_poly.type
_entity_poly.pdbx_seq_one_letter_code
_entity_poly.pdbx_strand_id
1 'polypeptide(L)'
;MKLLKKSDSESEQPGAPEYSLKHAEQRVLVLIDVQNLYHSAKNLYGTRVNFSAILKTAVSNRKLVRAFAYVIRTKTGEEKLFFEALTKLGIETRVKDLQEFYGGVKKGDWDVGIVIDAIRVASSCDVVCLCSGDGDFVPLIEYLENKGKRTEVIAFGRSASAKLKEEADEFIDLGSSLQNYLLKKSSK
;
A
#
# COMPACT_ATOMS: atom_id res chain seq x y z
N MET A 1 -36.52 12.13 47.36
CA MET A 1 -36.48 12.86 46.06
C MET A 1 -35.18 13.65 46.03
N LYS A 2 -34.25 13.55 45.08
CA LYS A 2 -34.18 12.89 43.78
C LYS A 2 -32.70 12.45 43.65
N LEU A 3 -32.49 11.17 43.33
CA LEU A 3 -31.22 10.67 42.82
C LEU A 3 -30.85 11.47 41.56
N LEU A 4 -29.61 11.96 41.48
CA LEU A 4 -28.99 12.33 40.21
C LEU A 4 -27.90 11.31 39.92
N LYS A 5 -28.32 10.26 39.19
CA LYS A 5 -27.41 9.41 38.43
C LYS A 5 -26.73 10.27 37.38
N LYS A 6 -25.40 10.32 37.38
CA LYS A 6 -24.63 10.59 36.16
C LYS A 6 -24.25 9.24 35.57
N SER A 7 -25.02 8.84 34.57
CA SER A 7 -24.56 8.08 33.40
C SER A 7 -23.74 9.07 32.54
N ASP A 8 -22.79 8.72 31.69
CA ASP A 8 -22.50 7.47 31.01
C ASP A 8 -20.98 7.27 30.93
N SER A 9 -20.59 6.01 30.95
CA SER A 9 -19.27 5.50 30.66
C SER A 9 -18.94 5.71 29.17
N GLU A 10 -18.08 6.67 28.84
CA GLU A 10 -17.35 6.60 27.58
C GLU A 10 -16.17 5.65 27.78
N SER A 11 -16.30 4.46 27.22
CA SER A 11 -15.20 3.51 27.08
C SER A 11 -14.13 4.12 26.19
N GLU A 12 -13.07 4.66 26.78
CA GLU A 12 -11.83 4.93 26.04
C GLU A 12 -11.34 3.61 25.44
N GLN A 13 -11.48 3.47 24.13
CA GLN A 13 -10.75 2.44 23.41
C GLN A 13 -9.26 2.79 23.50
N PRO A 14 -8.36 1.82 23.76
CA PRO A 14 -6.95 2.11 23.78
C PRO A 14 -6.53 2.58 22.38
N GLY A 15 -6.26 3.87 22.26
CA GLY A 15 -5.68 4.46 21.06
C GLY A 15 -4.38 3.75 20.75
N ALA A 16 -4.14 3.46 19.47
CA ALA A 16 -2.86 2.96 18.98
C ALA A 16 -1.71 3.79 19.59
N PRO A 17 -0.57 3.16 19.94
CA PRO A 17 0.49 3.84 20.66
C PRO A 17 0.93 5.11 19.93
N GLU A 18 1.12 6.17 20.72
CA GLU A 18 1.43 7.57 20.38
C GLU A 18 2.76 7.77 19.60
N TYR A 19 3.38 6.69 19.10
CA TYR A 19 4.72 6.67 18.53
C TYR A 19 4.78 6.72 16.98
N SER A 20 3.67 6.94 16.26
CA SER A 20 3.74 7.21 14.82
C SER A 20 4.02 8.70 14.53
N LEU A 21 5.15 9.22 15.02
CA LEU A 21 5.60 10.56 14.68
C LEU A 21 6.09 10.57 13.22
N LYS A 22 5.23 11.01 12.30
CA LYS A 22 5.58 11.28 10.90
C LYS A 22 6.09 12.72 10.79
N HIS A 23 7.40 12.88 10.60
CA HIS A 23 8.01 14.21 10.45
C HIS A 23 7.91 14.68 9.00
N ALA A 24 7.48 15.91 8.77
CA ALA A 24 7.30 16.48 7.43
C ALA A 24 8.59 16.44 6.56
N GLU A 25 9.76 16.46 7.21
CA GLU A 25 11.06 16.44 6.53
C GLU A 25 11.49 15.04 6.04
N GLN A 26 10.80 13.98 6.49
CA GLN A 26 11.09 12.62 6.03
C GLN A 26 10.91 12.51 4.52
N ARG A 27 11.88 11.86 3.88
CA ARG A 27 11.87 11.55 2.45
C ARG A 27 11.25 10.18 2.24
N VAL A 28 10.16 10.10 1.49
CA VAL A 28 9.35 8.89 1.33
C VAL A 28 9.53 8.28 -0.05
N LEU A 29 9.84 6.98 -0.09
CA LEU A 29 9.71 6.14 -1.28
C LEU A 29 8.38 5.38 -1.20
N VAL A 30 7.59 5.38 -2.27
CA VAL A 30 6.33 4.61 -2.34
C VAL A 30 6.46 3.51 -3.38
N LEU A 31 6.15 2.27 -3.00
CA LEU A 31 6.24 1.07 -3.83
C LEU A 31 4.88 0.39 -3.88
N ILE A 32 4.18 0.49 -5.02
CA ILE A 32 2.79 0.05 -5.14
C ILE A 32 2.72 -1.24 -5.94
N ASP A 33 2.44 -2.35 -5.25
CA ASP A 33 2.08 -3.60 -5.89
C ASP A 33 0.62 -3.54 -6.35
N VAL A 34 0.44 -3.15 -7.61
CA VAL A 34 -0.90 -2.92 -8.16
C VAL A 34 -1.70 -4.21 -8.24
N GLN A 35 -1.06 -5.34 -8.54
CA GLN A 35 -1.76 -6.61 -8.65
C GLN A 35 -2.27 -7.06 -7.29
N ASN A 36 -1.42 -7.06 -6.26
CA ASN A 36 -1.82 -7.46 -4.91
C ASN A 36 -3.01 -6.62 -4.41
N LEU A 37 -2.92 -5.29 -4.49
CA LEU A 37 -4.01 -4.42 -4.04
C LEU A 37 -5.29 -4.56 -4.88
N TYR A 38 -5.16 -4.70 -6.21
CA TYR A 38 -6.31 -4.88 -7.08
C TYR A 38 -7.04 -6.20 -6.80
N HIS A 39 -6.30 -7.30 -6.64
CA HIS A 39 -6.86 -8.60 -6.34
C HIS A 39 -7.55 -8.61 -4.97
N SER A 40 -6.92 -8.04 -3.95
CA SER A 40 -7.54 -7.88 -2.63
C SER A 40 -8.82 -7.07 -2.69
N ALA A 41 -8.83 -5.89 -3.34
CA ALA A 41 -10.02 -5.06 -3.45
C ALA A 41 -11.16 -5.74 -4.21
N LYS A 42 -10.83 -6.43 -5.31
CA LYS A 42 -11.80 -7.15 -6.13
C LYS A 42 -12.41 -8.33 -5.38
N ASN A 43 -11.59 -9.14 -4.71
CA ASN A 43 -12.05 -10.34 -4.02
C ASN A 43 -12.82 -10.03 -2.72
N LEU A 44 -12.37 -9.02 -1.96
CA LEU A 44 -12.99 -8.68 -0.68
C LEU A 44 -14.20 -7.75 -0.83
N TYR A 45 -14.20 -6.85 -1.82
CA TYR A 45 -15.18 -5.76 -1.91
C TYR A 45 -15.82 -5.58 -3.29
N GLY A 46 -15.39 -6.34 -4.30
CA GLY A 46 -15.98 -6.29 -5.65
C GLY A 46 -15.86 -4.92 -6.33
N THR A 47 -14.82 -4.16 -6.02
CA THR A 47 -14.56 -2.83 -6.62
C THR A 47 -13.05 -2.58 -6.79
N ARG A 48 -12.71 -1.47 -7.44
CA ARG A 48 -11.33 -1.07 -7.78
C ARG A 48 -10.74 -0.14 -6.73
N VAL A 49 -9.41 -0.11 -6.68
CA VAL A 49 -8.63 0.71 -5.74
C VAL A 49 -8.53 2.16 -6.22
N ASN A 50 -8.57 3.10 -5.27
CA ASN A 50 -8.28 4.51 -5.46
C ASN A 50 -6.79 4.80 -5.14
N PHE A 51 -5.91 4.66 -6.13
CA PHE A 51 -4.47 4.86 -5.95
C PHE A 51 -4.07 6.30 -5.60
N SER A 52 -4.89 7.30 -5.95
CA SER A 52 -4.66 8.69 -5.54
C SER A 52 -4.76 8.84 -4.02
N ALA A 53 -5.76 8.23 -3.40
CA ALA A 53 -5.91 8.24 -1.95
C ALA A 53 -4.78 7.46 -1.26
N ILE A 54 -4.37 6.32 -1.81
CA ILE A 54 -3.23 5.55 -1.28
C ILE A 54 -1.94 6.37 -1.33
N LEU A 55 -1.64 7.01 -2.46
CA LEU A 55 -0.45 7.87 -2.59
C LEU A 55 -0.48 9.01 -1.56
N LYS A 56 -1.64 9.66 -1.38
CA LYS A 56 -1.81 10.73 -0.40
C LYS A 56 -1.53 10.23 1.03
N THR A 57 -2.06 9.07 1.40
CA THR A 57 -1.83 8.44 2.71
C THR A 57 -0.37 8.02 2.90
N ALA A 58 0.25 7.41 1.87
CA ALA A 58 1.65 7.02 1.89
C ALA A 58 2.58 8.22 2.10
N VAL A 59 2.34 9.32 1.39
CA VAL A 59 3.15 10.54 1.51
C VAL A 59 2.89 11.26 2.83
N SER A 60 1.63 11.38 3.27
CA SER A 60 1.24 11.98 4.56
C SER A 60 1.88 13.34 4.84
N ASN A 61 1.85 14.25 3.86
CA ASN A 61 2.48 15.59 3.92
C ASN A 61 4.00 15.60 4.14
N ARG A 62 4.70 14.51 3.78
CA ARG A 62 6.16 14.40 3.79
C ARG A 62 6.76 14.62 2.40
N LYS A 63 8.09 14.60 2.28
CA LYS A 63 8.79 14.82 1.02
C LYS A 63 8.79 13.55 0.17
N LEU A 64 7.98 13.49 -0.89
CA LEU A 64 8.01 12.37 -1.83
C LEU A 64 9.33 12.36 -2.61
N VAL A 65 10.08 11.26 -2.54
CA VAL A 65 11.28 11.03 -3.37
C VAL A 65 10.87 10.47 -4.72
N ARG A 66 10.21 9.31 -4.72
CA ARG A 66 9.66 8.62 -5.89
C ARG A 66 8.47 7.77 -5.49
N ALA A 67 7.56 7.56 -6.43
CA ALA A 67 6.48 6.59 -6.32
C ALA A 67 6.52 5.66 -7.53
N PHE A 68 6.64 4.36 -7.29
CA PHE A 68 6.59 3.33 -8.33
C PHE A 68 5.28 2.56 -8.26
N ALA A 69 4.62 2.39 -9.40
CA ALA A 69 3.53 1.42 -9.55
C ALA A 69 3.96 0.27 -10.45
N TYR A 70 3.91 -0.92 -9.90
CA TYR A 70 4.31 -2.16 -10.56
C TYR A 70 3.10 -2.78 -11.23
N VAL A 71 3.04 -2.67 -12.56
CA VAL A 71 1.85 -2.99 -13.36
C VAL A 71 2.16 -4.05 -14.41
N ILE A 72 1.12 -4.81 -14.77
CA ILE A 72 1.19 -5.82 -15.81
C ILE A 72 0.40 -5.37 -17.03
N ARG A 73 1.08 -5.41 -18.19
CA ARG A 73 0.46 -5.17 -19.48
C ARG A 73 -0.01 -6.50 -20.06
N THR A 74 -1.26 -6.52 -20.48
CA THR A 74 -1.89 -7.66 -21.14
C THR A 74 -1.84 -7.45 -22.65
N LYS A 75 -2.19 -8.50 -23.41
CA LYS A 75 -2.23 -8.42 -24.88
C LYS A 75 -3.37 -7.52 -25.39
N THR A 76 -4.40 -7.26 -24.58
CA THR A 76 -5.55 -6.44 -25.01
C THR A 76 -5.26 -4.94 -24.93
N GLY A 77 -4.37 -4.52 -24.02
CA GLY A 77 -3.98 -3.11 -23.87
C GLY A 77 -5.04 -2.21 -23.21
N GLU A 78 -6.09 -2.79 -22.63
CA GLU A 78 -7.20 -2.05 -22.01
C GLU A 78 -6.75 -1.19 -20.80
N GLU A 79 -5.63 -1.58 -20.20
CA GLU A 79 -4.96 -0.93 -19.07
C GLU A 79 -4.23 0.38 -19.42
N LYS A 80 -4.13 0.77 -20.69
CA LYS A 80 -3.40 1.98 -21.11
C LYS A 80 -3.89 3.24 -20.40
N LEU A 81 -5.21 3.46 -20.35
CA LEU A 81 -5.81 4.62 -19.67
C LEU A 81 -5.54 4.61 -18.17
N PHE A 82 -5.46 3.42 -17.57
CA PHE A 82 -5.12 3.27 -16.16
C PHE A 82 -3.65 3.65 -15.90
N PHE A 83 -2.71 3.24 -16.76
CA PHE A 83 -1.31 3.64 -16.64
C PHE A 83 -1.13 5.14 -16.81
N GLU A 84 -1.81 5.75 -17.79
CA GLU A 84 -1.80 7.21 -17.98
C GLU A 84 -2.34 7.95 -16.75
N ALA A 85 -3.38 7.42 -16.10
CA ALA A 85 -3.92 8.00 -14.87
C ALA A 85 -2.90 7.95 -13.72
N LEU A 86 -2.17 6.84 -13.56
CA LEU A 86 -1.09 6.73 -12.57
C LEU A 86 0.02 7.75 -12.83
N THR A 87 0.47 7.88 -14.08
CA THR A 87 1.50 8.86 -14.45
C THR A 87 1.05 10.30 -14.20
N LYS A 88 -0.22 10.64 -14.45
CA LYS A 88 -0.79 11.96 -14.11
C LYS A 88 -0.80 12.26 -12.61
N LEU A 89 -0.80 11.23 -11.76
CA LEU A 89 -0.65 11.37 -10.30
C LEU A 89 0.81 11.56 -9.86
N GLY A 90 1.77 11.54 -10.78
CA GLY A 90 3.20 11.56 -10.47
C GLY A 90 3.75 10.19 -10.08
N ILE A 91 3.03 9.10 -10.38
CA ILE A 91 3.46 7.73 -10.11
C ILE A 91 4.15 7.18 -11.36
N GLU A 92 5.40 6.77 -11.22
CA GLU A 92 6.19 6.15 -12.27
C GLU A 92 5.78 4.69 -12.46
N THR A 93 5.45 4.30 -13.68
CA THR A 93 4.99 2.93 -13.96
C THR A 93 6.16 2.02 -14.31
N ARG A 94 6.27 0.89 -13.59
CA ARG A 94 7.12 -0.25 -13.93
C ARG A 94 6.24 -1.27 -14.64
N VAL A 95 6.42 -1.41 -15.95
CA VAL A 95 5.55 -2.24 -16.81
C VAL A 95 6.25 -3.55 -17.16
N LYS A 96 5.60 -4.68 -16.87
CA LYS A 96 6.04 -6.02 -17.27
C LYS A 96 4.94 -6.65 -18.11
N ASP A 97 5.33 -7.23 -19.24
CA ASP A 97 4.40 -7.92 -20.12
C ASP A 97 4.00 -9.25 -19.49
N LEU A 98 2.71 -9.56 -19.53
CA LEU A 98 2.20 -10.84 -19.06
C LEU A 98 2.81 -11.97 -19.91
N GLN A 99 3.64 -12.80 -19.29
CA GLN A 99 4.25 -13.95 -19.96
C GLN A 99 3.36 -15.18 -19.77
N GLU A 100 2.94 -15.76 -20.89
CA GLU A 100 2.20 -17.02 -20.94
C GLU A 100 3.19 -18.11 -21.38
N PHE A 101 3.52 -19.03 -20.47
CA PHE A 101 4.43 -20.13 -20.74
C PHE A 101 3.69 -21.35 -21.33
N TYR A 102 4.45 -22.23 -21.99
CA TYR A 102 3.96 -23.56 -22.40
C TYR A 102 3.37 -24.29 -21.19
N GLY A 103 2.11 -24.74 -21.30
CA GLY A 103 1.35 -25.32 -20.19
C GLY A 103 0.37 -24.37 -19.49
N GLY A 104 0.23 -23.13 -19.96
CA GLY A 104 -0.79 -22.19 -19.45
C GLY A 104 -0.42 -21.46 -18.16
N VAL A 105 0.80 -21.68 -17.66
CA VAL A 105 1.32 -20.96 -16.49
C VAL A 105 1.57 -19.50 -16.87
N LYS A 106 0.94 -18.59 -16.13
CA LYS A 106 1.11 -17.14 -16.26
C LYS A 106 2.05 -16.68 -15.15
N LYS A 107 3.24 -16.19 -15.49
CA LYS A 107 4.12 -15.51 -14.52
C LYS A 107 4.09 -14.01 -14.78
N GLY A 108 3.88 -13.25 -13.71
CA GLY A 108 3.67 -11.82 -13.79
C GLY A 108 3.82 -11.08 -12.47
N ASP A 109 4.28 -11.71 -11.40
CA ASP A 109 4.58 -10.98 -10.16
C ASP A 109 5.73 -9.98 -10.37
N TRP A 110 5.80 -9.02 -9.46
CA TRP A 110 6.79 -7.96 -9.45
C TRP A 110 7.74 -8.03 -8.27
N ASP A 111 7.65 -9.09 -7.45
CA ASP A 111 8.27 -9.15 -6.12
C ASP A 111 9.76 -8.86 -6.15
N VAL A 112 10.49 -9.54 -7.04
CA VAL A 112 11.93 -9.30 -7.23
C VAL A 112 12.21 -7.88 -7.71
N GLY A 113 11.40 -7.34 -8.64
CA GLY A 113 11.58 -5.98 -9.14
C GLY A 113 11.32 -4.92 -8.08
N ILE A 114 10.30 -5.13 -7.24
CA ILE A 114 9.97 -4.30 -6.08
C ILE A 114 11.14 -4.27 -5.11
N VAL A 115 11.67 -5.44 -4.73
CA VAL A 115 12.82 -5.59 -3.83
C VAL A 115 14.04 -4.85 -4.38
N ILE A 116 14.37 -5.03 -5.66
CA ILE A 116 15.54 -4.39 -6.27
C ILE A 116 15.43 -2.86 -6.29
N ASP A 117 14.27 -2.31 -6.65
CA ASP A 117 14.08 -0.86 -6.67
C ASP A 117 14.01 -0.27 -5.25
N ALA A 118 13.45 -0.99 -4.28
CA ALA A 118 13.50 -0.62 -2.87
C ALA A 118 14.95 -0.45 -2.39
N ILE A 119 15.79 -1.47 -2.61
CA ILE A 119 17.20 -1.47 -2.21
C ILE A 119 17.97 -0.35 -2.92
N ARG A 120 17.73 -0.16 -4.22
CA ARG A 120 18.41 0.87 -5.03
C ARG A 120 18.13 2.29 -4.54
N VAL A 121 16.89 2.57 -4.12
CA VAL A 121 16.47 3.92 -3.72
C VAL A 121 16.59 4.16 -2.21
N ALA A 122 16.73 3.10 -1.40
CA ALA A 122 16.79 3.16 0.05
C ALA A 122 17.78 4.21 0.60
N SER A 123 18.94 4.42 -0.04
CA SER A 123 19.92 5.41 0.40
C SER A 123 19.43 6.87 0.29
N SER A 124 18.44 7.13 -0.57
CA SER A 124 17.91 8.46 -0.87
C SER A 124 16.62 8.81 -0.10
N CYS A 125 16.08 7.88 0.68
CA CYS A 125 14.87 8.06 1.47
C CYS A 125 15.08 7.70 2.95
N ASP A 126 14.17 8.15 3.78
CA ASP A 126 14.14 7.87 5.22
C ASP A 126 13.04 6.86 5.55
N VAL A 127 11.97 6.86 4.74
CA VAL A 127 10.79 5.99 4.86
C VAL A 127 10.57 5.24 3.55
N VAL A 128 10.33 3.93 3.65
CA VAL A 128 9.85 3.11 2.53
C VAL A 128 8.43 2.66 2.82
N CYS A 129 7.50 3.10 1.98
CA CYS A 129 6.11 2.74 2.03
C CYS A 129 5.83 1.64 0.99
N LEU A 130 5.62 0.41 1.45
CA LEU A 130 5.25 -0.75 0.64
C LEU A 130 3.73 -0.90 0.63
N CYS A 131 3.09 -0.68 -0.52
CA CYS A 131 1.67 -0.91 -0.70
C CYS A 131 1.43 -2.32 -1.25
N SER A 132 1.62 -3.34 -0.40
CA SER A 132 1.33 -4.76 -0.66
C SER A 132 1.00 -5.48 0.65
N GLY A 133 0.14 -6.48 0.61
CA GLY A 133 -0.14 -7.37 1.74
C GLY A 133 0.64 -8.68 1.72
N ASP A 134 1.55 -8.87 0.75
CA ASP A 134 2.25 -10.13 0.53
C ASP A 134 3.33 -10.41 1.59
N GLY A 135 3.26 -11.60 2.20
CA GLY A 135 4.20 -12.03 3.22
C GLY A 135 5.62 -12.27 2.68
N ASP A 136 5.77 -12.47 1.37
CA ASP A 136 7.07 -12.69 0.74
C ASP A 136 7.98 -11.45 0.79
N PHE A 137 7.44 -10.28 1.15
CA PHE A 137 8.21 -9.06 1.39
C PHE A 137 8.76 -8.93 2.82
N VAL A 138 8.47 -9.85 3.74
CA VAL A 138 9.03 -9.79 5.11
C VAL A 138 10.57 -9.64 5.12
N PRO A 139 11.35 -10.40 4.33
CA PRO A 139 12.80 -10.20 4.25
C PRO A 139 13.22 -8.81 3.76
N LEU A 140 12.39 -8.15 2.93
CA LEU A 140 12.65 -6.77 2.49
C LEU A 140 12.45 -5.78 3.65
N ILE A 141 11.40 -5.96 4.45
CA ILE A 141 11.12 -5.13 5.64
C ILE A 141 12.30 -5.22 6.61
N GLU A 142 12.68 -6.44 7.01
CA GLU A 142 13.82 -6.69 7.90
C GLU A 142 15.12 -6.08 7.34
N TYR A 143 15.38 -6.21 6.04
CA TYR A 143 16.55 -5.62 5.41
C TYR A 143 16.57 -4.08 5.50
N LEU A 144 15.44 -3.43 5.24
CA LEU A 144 15.32 -1.97 5.25
C LEU A 144 15.46 -1.39 6.66
N GLU A 145 14.90 -2.05 7.67
CA GLU A 145 15.05 -1.69 9.07
C GLU A 145 16.51 -1.80 9.53
N ASN A 146 17.20 -2.87 9.14
CA ASN A 146 18.65 -3.02 9.37
C ASN A 146 19.49 -1.93 8.66
N LYS A 147 18.92 -1.21 7.69
CA LYS A 147 19.51 -0.02 7.05
C LYS A 147 19.05 1.30 7.67
N GLY A 148 18.36 1.25 8.81
CA GLY A 148 17.83 2.41 9.52
C GLY A 148 16.72 3.12 8.76
N LYS A 149 15.97 2.41 7.92
CA LYS A 149 14.79 2.94 7.22
C LYS A 149 13.56 2.60 8.00
N ARG A 150 12.65 3.57 8.11
CA ARG A 150 11.31 3.30 8.60
C ARG A 150 10.50 2.58 7.52
N THR A 151 9.83 1.50 7.88
CA THR A 151 9.01 0.69 6.98
C THR A 151 7.52 0.93 7.25
N GLU A 152 6.76 1.28 6.23
CA GLU A 152 5.31 1.44 6.33
C GLU A 152 4.63 0.53 5.34
N VAL A 153 3.74 -0.33 5.80
CA VAL A 153 2.98 -1.24 4.93
C VAL A 153 1.55 -0.74 4.79
N ILE A 154 1.07 -0.60 3.56
CA ILE A 154 -0.30 -0.19 3.25
C ILE A 154 -1.00 -1.30 2.49
N ALA A 155 -1.99 -1.93 3.11
CA ALA A 155 -2.72 -3.03 2.49
C ALA A 155 -4.14 -3.18 3.07
N PHE A 156 -4.93 -4.06 2.46
CA PHE A 156 -6.18 -4.51 3.07
C PHE A 156 -5.86 -5.54 4.16
N GLY A 157 -6.11 -5.18 5.43
CA GLY A 157 -5.77 -5.99 6.59
C GLY A 157 -6.35 -7.41 6.54
N ARG A 158 -7.52 -7.60 5.94
CA ARG A 158 -8.15 -8.93 5.81
C ARG A 158 -7.40 -9.90 4.89
N SER A 159 -6.60 -9.40 3.94
CA SER A 159 -5.82 -10.23 3.01
C SER A 159 -4.31 -10.16 3.27
N ALA A 160 -3.85 -9.25 4.12
CA ALA A 160 -2.42 -9.06 4.38
C ALA A 160 -1.88 -10.10 5.37
N SER A 161 -0.65 -10.55 5.11
CA SER A 161 0.11 -11.46 6.00
C SER A 161 0.20 -10.89 7.42
N ALA A 162 -0.06 -11.72 8.43
CA ALA A 162 0.09 -11.34 9.83
C ALA A 162 1.54 -10.98 10.16
N LYS A 163 2.50 -11.78 9.66
CA LYS A 163 3.93 -11.55 9.87
C LYS A 163 4.37 -10.21 9.27
N LEU A 164 3.89 -9.87 8.07
CA LEU A 164 4.22 -8.58 7.46
C LEU A 164 3.73 -7.38 8.29
N LYS A 165 2.56 -7.52 8.95
CA LYS A 165 2.03 -6.47 9.85
C LYS A 165 2.84 -6.34 11.13
N GLU A 166 3.35 -7.45 11.64
CA GLU A 166 4.14 -7.51 12.86
C GLU A 166 5.54 -6.94 12.65
N GLU A 167 6.15 -7.21 11.49
CA GLU A 167 7.51 -6.76 11.19
C GLU A 167 7.57 -5.27 10.82
N ALA A 168 6.59 -4.73 10.09
CA ALA A 168 6.64 -3.33 9.67
C ALA A 168 6.49 -2.35 10.86
N ASP A 169 7.25 -1.24 10.84
CA ASP A 169 7.13 -0.18 11.87
C ASP A 169 5.70 0.39 11.96
N GLU A 170 4.99 0.44 10.83
CA GLU A 170 3.59 0.85 10.78
C GLU A 170 2.81 0.06 9.72
N PHE A 171 1.67 -0.49 10.11
CA PHE A 171 0.69 -1.06 9.19
C PHE A 171 -0.55 -0.15 9.07
N ILE A 172 -0.82 0.32 7.85
CA ILE A 172 -1.97 1.15 7.52
C ILE A 172 -3.03 0.29 6.84
N ASP A 173 -4.08 -0.07 7.58
CA ASP A 173 -5.18 -0.87 7.06
C ASP A 173 -6.12 -0.02 6.18
N LEU A 174 -6.12 -0.28 4.87
CA LEU A 174 -7.07 0.31 3.91
C LEU A 174 -8.52 -0.08 4.23
N GLY A 175 -8.73 -1.22 4.90
CA GLY A 175 -10.03 -1.71 5.36
C GLY A 175 -10.69 -0.84 6.43
N SER A 176 -9.91 -0.03 7.15
CA SER A 176 -10.42 0.88 8.18
C SER A 176 -11.21 2.07 7.63
N SER A 177 -11.04 2.41 6.34
CA SER A 177 -11.68 3.56 5.70
C SER A 177 -11.94 3.31 4.21
N LEU A 178 -12.67 2.23 3.92
CA LEU A 178 -12.94 1.74 2.56
C LEU A 178 -13.44 2.82 1.59
N GLN A 179 -14.28 3.74 2.07
CA GLN A 179 -14.85 4.83 1.25
C GLN A 179 -13.79 5.77 0.64
N ASN A 180 -12.59 5.83 1.22
CA ASN A 180 -11.50 6.66 0.71
C ASN A 180 -10.66 5.91 -0.34
N TYR A 181 -10.48 4.60 -0.12
CA TYR A 181 -9.50 3.78 -0.84
C TYR A 181 -10.10 2.91 -1.94
N LEU A 182 -11.42 2.87 -2.05
CA LEU A 182 -12.14 2.19 -3.12
C LEU A 182 -12.82 3.22 -4.03
N LEU A 183 -12.78 2.97 -5.34
CA LEU A 183 -13.54 3.77 -6.29
C LEU A 183 -15.04 3.53 -6.08
N LYS A 184 -15.83 4.61 -6.10
CA LYS A 184 -17.28 4.53 -6.06
C LYS A 184 -17.75 3.73 -7.28
N LYS A 185 -18.65 2.76 -7.06
CA LYS A 185 -19.35 2.12 -8.17
C LYS A 185 -20.15 3.20 -8.87
N SER A 186 -19.88 3.45 -10.15
CA SER A 186 -20.80 4.24 -10.96
C SER A 186 -22.15 3.51 -10.95
N SER A 187 -23.17 4.14 -10.37
CA SER A 187 -24.55 3.71 -10.54
C SER A 187 -24.84 3.72 -12.04
N LYS A 188 -24.98 2.51 -12.61
CA LYS A 188 -25.60 2.31 -13.91
C LYS A 188 -27.11 2.46 -13.75
#